data_AF-A0A8J2I609-F1
#
_entry.id   AF-A0A8J2I609-F1
#
_cell.length_a   1.000
_cell.length_b   1.000
_cell.length_c   1.000
_cell.angle_alpha   90.00
_cell.angle_beta   90.00
_cell.angle_gamma   90.00
#
_symmetry.space_group_name_H-M   'P 1'
#
loop_
_entity.id
_entity.type
_entity.pdbx_description
1 polymer ?
#
loop_
_entity_poly.entity_id
_entity_poly.type
_entity_poly.pdbx_seq_one_letter_code
_entity_poly.pdbx_strand_id
1 'polypeptide(L)'
;MINNGYDATLSAQLGGFDPFMLMGLSTLGMMAVGWLIGPIFGNQVFNLAYRGVLGEFTRKDSAFFNRIKRHRVDPTASSLANPPPDYYGEKIGSVAGYRRWLKDQRAFNLKTGRYRATKAL
;
A
#
# COMPACT_ATOMS: atom_id res chain seq x y z
N MET A 1 -24.57 -21.20 -36.16
CA MET A 1 -24.15 -19.87 -36.65
C MET A 1 -22.79 -19.48 -36.03
N ILE A 2 -21.72 -20.25 -36.27
CA ILE A 2 -20.35 -19.96 -35.78
C ILE A 2 -19.33 -20.12 -36.93
N ASN A 3 -19.69 -19.70 -38.15
CA ASN A 3 -18.80 -19.89 -39.31
C ASN A 3 -17.96 -18.65 -39.67
N ASN A 4 -18.17 -17.51 -39.01
CA ASN A 4 -17.51 -16.23 -39.35
C ASN A 4 -17.00 -15.44 -38.12
N GLY A 5 -16.82 -16.10 -36.98
CA GLY A 5 -16.23 -15.47 -35.78
C GLY A 5 -14.70 -15.47 -35.84
N TYR A 6 -14.05 -14.51 -35.17
CA TYR A 6 -12.58 -14.43 -35.07
C TYR A 6 -11.95 -15.74 -34.56
N ASP A 7 -12.66 -16.47 -33.69
CA ASP A 7 -12.23 -17.78 -33.18
C ASP A 7 -12.27 -18.89 -34.25
N ALA A 8 -13.19 -18.83 -35.21
CA ALA A 8 -13.30 -19.81 -36.30
C ALA A 8 -12.21 -19.63 -37.36
N THR A 9 -11.74 -18.40 -37.57
CA THR A 9 -10.57 -18.14 -38.41
C THR A 9 -9.27 -18.55 -37.73
N LEU A 10 -9.19 -18.36 -36.41
CA LEU A 10 -8.02 -18.71 -35.61
C LEU A 10 -7.89 -20.24 -35.43
N SER A 11 -9.02 -20.96 -35.37
CA SER A 11 -9.03 -22.44 -35.31
C SER A 11 -8.45 -23.10 -36.56
N ALA A 12 -8.76 -22.54 -37.73
CA ALA A 12 -8.20 -23.00 -39.00
C ALA A 12 -6.69 -22.71 -39.11
N GLN A 13 -6.20 -21.62 -38.50
CA GLN A 13 -4.78 -21.24 -38.52
C GLN A 13 -3.93 -21.98 -37.49
N LEU A 14 -4.49 -22.34 -36.33
CA LEU A 14 -3.77 -22.99 -35.23
C LEU A 14 -3.77 -24.53 -35.28
N GLY A 15 -4.26 -25.12 -36.37
CA GLY A 15 -3.98 -26.54 -36.68
C GLY A 15 -4.81 -27.58 -35.93
N GLY A 16 -6.08 -27.29 -35.58
CA GLY A 16 -7.03 -28.34 -35.18
C GLY A 16 -7.66 -28.25 -33.80
N PHE A 17 -7.61 -27.08 -33.14
CA PHE A 17 -8.42 -26.84 -31.95
C PHE A 17 -9.89 -26.57 -32.34
N ASP A 18 -10.83 -27.26 -31.69
CA ASP A 18 -12.27 -26.99 -31.87
C ASP A 18 -12.58 -25.51 -31.49
N PRO A 19 -13.36 -24.78 -32.32
CA PRO A 19 -13.87 -23.44 -32.01
C PRO A 19 -14.28 -23.20 -30.55
N PHE A 20 -14.93 -24.15 -29.87
CA PHE A 20 -15.32 -23.97 -28.47
C PHE A 20 -14.15 -23.87 -27.51
N MET A 21 -13.09 -24.66 -27.73
CA MET A 21 -11.91 -24.64 -26.88
C MET A 21 -11.11 -23.36 -27.10
N LEU A 22 -11.00 -22.89 -28.34
CA LEU A 22 -10.35 -21.62 -28.65
C LEU A 22 -11.11 -20.43 -28.08
N MET A 23 -12.43 -20.43 -28.15
CA MET A 23 -13.25 -19.40 -27.48
C MET A 23 -13.01 -19.37 -25.97
N GLY A 24 -12.89 -20.54 -25.32
CA GLY A 24 -12.55 -20.64 -23.91
C GLY A 24 -11.15 -20.08 -23.59
N LEU A 25 -10.15 -20.45 -24.38
CA LEU A 25 -8.77 -19.96 -24.23
C LEU A 25 -8.64 -18.46 -24.54
N SER A 26 -9.33 -17.96 -25.56
CA SER A 26 -9.35 -16.54 -25.92
C SER A 26 -10.04 -15.71 -24.84
N THR A 27 -11.15 -16.20 -24.29
CA THR A 27 -11.83 -15.58 -23.15
C THR A 27 -10.91 -15.50 -21.93
N LEU A 28 -10.29 -16.62 -21.54
CA LEU A 28 -9.34 -16.63 -20.41
C LEU A 28 -8.13 -15.73 -20.66
N GLY A 29 -7.63 -15.69 -21.90
CA GLY A 29 -6.54 -14.81 -22.32
C GLY A 29 -6.92 -13.33 -22.17
N MET A 30 -8.10 -12.94 -22.65
CA MET A 30 -8.59 -11.56 -22.51
C MET A 30 -8.86 -11.19 -21.06
N MET A 31 -9.35 -12.14 -20.23
CA MET A 31 -9.48 -11.93 -18.79
C MET A 31 -8.11 -11.70 -18.13
N ALA A 32 -7.09 -12.49 -18.47
CA ALA A 32 -5.74 -12.31 -17.94
C ALA A 32 -5.14 -10.96 -18.35
N VAL A 33 -5.31 -10.56 -19.62
CA VAL A 33 -4.87 -9.25 -20.12
C VAL A 33 -5.61 -8.12 -19.41
N GLY A 34 -6.94 -8.21 -19.27
CA GLY A 34 -7.75 -7.23 -18.56
C GLY A 34 -7.34 -7.11 -17.08
N TRP A 35 -7.00 -8.22 -16.43
CA TRP A 35 -6.50 -8.23 -15.06
C TRP A 35 -5.16 -7.51 -14.91
N LEU A 36 -4.26 -7.64 -15.90
CA LEU A 36 -2.96 -6.93 -15.91
C LEU A 36 -3.09 -5.42 -16.21
N ILE A 37 -3.97 -5.05 -17.15
CA ILE A 37 -4.14 -3.65 -17.59
C ILE A 37 -5.03 -2.86 -16.63
N GLY A 38 -5.98 -3.54 -15.97
CA GLY A 38 -6.96 -2.94 -15.06
C GLY A 38 -6.35 -1.98 -14.03
N PRO A 39 -5.30 -2.37 -13.27
CA PRO A 39 -4.65 -1.49 -12.31
C PRO A 39 -4.05 -0.23 -12.92
N ILE A 40 -3.45 -0.33 -14.11
CA ILE A 40 -2.86 0.81 -14.81
C ILE A 40 -3.97 1.78 -15.20
N PHE A 41 -5.01 1.31 -15.88
CA PHE A 41 -6.13 2.14 -16.30
C PHE A 41 -6.89 2.75 -15.10
N GLY A 42 -7.17 1.94 -14.08
CA GLY A 42 -7.84 2.37 -12.86
C GLY A 42 -7.07 3.45 -12.11
N ASN A 43 -5.74 3.32 -11.99
CA ASN A 43 -4.89 4.32 -11.37
C ASN A 43 -4.93 5.66 -12.14
N GLN A 44 -4.94 5.63 -13.47
CA GLN A 44 -5.04 6.85 -14.28
C GLN A 44 -6.38 7.57 -14.08
N VAL A 45 -7.49 6.81 -14.09
CA VAL A 45 -8.83 7.37 -13.82
C VAL A 45 -8.91 7.95 -12.41
N PHE A 46 -8.41 7.23 -11.41
CA PHE A 46 -8.36 7.69 -10.02
C PHE A 46 -7.55 8.99 -9.90
N ASN A 47 -6.35 9.04 -10.48
CA ASN A 47 -5.50 10.22 -10.42
C ASN A 47 -6.15 11.44 -11.09
N LEU A 48 -6.84 11.25 -12.22
CA LEU A 48 -7.56 12.32 -12.88
C LEU A 48 -8.75 12.81 -12.05
N ALA A 49 -9.54 11.89 -11.49
CA ALA A 49 -10.71 12.21 -10.67
C ALA A 49 -10.33 12.96 -9.38
N TYR A 50 -9.22 12.59 -8.74
CA TYR A 50 -8.79 13.14 -7.45
C TYR A 50 -7.60 14.11 -7.52
N ARG A 51 -7.19 14.55 -8.72
CA ARG A 51 -6.03 15.45 -8.91
C ARG A 51 -6.03 16.69 -8.01
N GLY A 52 -7.21 17.23 -7.69
CA GLY A 52 -7.36 18.41 -6.85
C GLY A 52 -7.01 18.18 -5.37
N VAL A 53 -7.17 16.95 -4.87
CA VAL A 53 -6.91 16.62 -3.46
C VAL A 53 -5.60 15.86 -3.26
N LEU A 54 -5.10 15.17 -4.29
CA LEU A 54 -3.90 14.33 -4.19
C LEU A 54 -2.66 15.12 -3.75
N GLY A 55 -2.43 16.32 -4.29
CA GLY A 55 -1.29 17.14 -3.90
C GLY A 55 -1.29 17.51 -2.42
N GLU A 56 -2.46 17.89 -1.88
CA GLU A 56 -2.58 18.21 -0.45
C GLU A 56 -2.46 16.94 0.42
N PHE A 57 -3.05 15.84 -0.04
CA PHE A 57 -2.95 14.54 0.62
C PHE A 57 -1.49 14.10 0.77
N THR A 58 -0.72 14.06 -0.32
CA THR A 58 0.70 13.70 -0.32
C THR A 58 1.53 14.62 0.58
N ARG A 59 1.23 15.93 0.59
CA ARG A 59 1.90 16.89 1.48
C ARG A 59 1.62 16.58 2.95
N LYS A 60 0.36 16.33 3.32
CA LYS A 60 -0.05 16.00 4.69
C LYS A 60 0.55 14.67 5.13
N ASP A 61 0.58 13.68 4.25
CA ASP A 61 1.15 12.37 4.50
C ASP A 61 2.67 12.45 4.73
N SER A 62 3.39 13.16 3.85
CA SER A 62 4.83 13.43 4.02
C SER A 62 5.13 14.17 5.33
N ALA A 63 4.31 15.18 5.67
CA ALA A 63 4.44 15.90 6.92
C ALA A 63 4.17 15.00 8.14
N PHE A 64 3.19 14.10 8.07
CA PHE A 64 2.91 13.12 9.11
C PHE A 64 4.07 12.13 9.27
N PHE A 65 4.60 11.57 8.19
CA PHE A 65 5.75 10.69 8.20
C PHE A 65 7.00 11.34 8.82
N ASN A 66 7.26 12.61 8.50
CA ASN A 66 8.34 13.38 9.12
C ASN A 66 8.13 13.57 10.64
N ARG A 67 6.88 13.74 11.09
CA ARG A 67 6.56 13.78 12.53
C ARG A 67 6.82 12.44 13.19
N ILE A 68 6.47 11.32 12.56
CA ILE A 68 6.77 9.97 13.09
C ILE A 68 8.28 9.78 13.23
N LYS A 69 9.06 10.05 12.18
CA LYS A 69 10.53 9.97 12.21
C LYS A 69 11.17 10.78 13.34
N ARG A 70 10.63 11.97 13.62
CA ARG A 70 11.14 12.86 14.68
C ARG A 70 10.85 12.36 16.09
N HIS A 71 9.70 11.71 16.30
CA HIS A 71 9.22 11.36 17.64
C HIS A 71 9.37 9.88 18.01
N ARG A 72 9.70 9.03 17.03
CA ARG A 72 9.97 7.61 17.29
C ARG A 72 11.15 7.47 18.26
N VAL A 73 11.03 6.54 19.20
CA VAL A 73 12.12 6.19 20.09
C VAL A 73 13.18 5.40 19.34
N ASP A 74 14.44 5.51 19.78
CA ASP A 74 15.51 4.71 19.24
C ASP A 74 15.39 3.25 19.77
N PRO A 75 15.25 2.27 18.86
CA PRO A 75 14.97 0.88 19.22
C PRO A 75 16.17 0.18 19.85
N THR A 76 17.39 0.74 19.76
CA THR A 76 18.59 0.15 20.38
C THR A 76 18.56 0.19 21.91
N ALA A 77 17.77 1.08 22.50
CA ALA A 77 17.57 1.15 23.95
C ALA A 77 16.47 0.21 24.46
N SER A 78 15.98 -0.71 23.62
CA SER A 78 15.01 -1.72 24.04
C SER A 78 15.67 -2.81 24.87
N SER A 79 14.91 -3.37 25.81
CA SER A 79 15.33 -4.50 26.62
C SER A 79 14.17 -5.49 26.79
N LEU A 80 14.46 -6.72 27.21
CA LEU A 80 13.41 -7.74 27.40
C LEU A 80 12.33 -7.30 28.41
N ALA A 81 12.73 -6.49 29.41
CA ALA A 81 11.82 -5.93 30.42
C ALA A 81 11.11 -4.63 29.95
N ASN A 82 11.58 -4.01 28.87
CA ASN A 82 11.00 -2.79 28.30
C ASN A 82 11.01 -2.90 26.77
N PRO A 83 10.05 -3.65 26.17
CA PRO A 83 9.96 -3.79 24.73
C PRO A 83 9.68 -2.43 24.07
N PRO A 84 10.15 -2.22 22.83
CA PRO A 84 9.92 -0.97 22.13
C PRO A 84 8.44 -0.82 21.78
N PRO A 85 7.88 0.39 21.88
CA PRO A 85 6.54 0.68 21.37
C PRO A 85 6.49 0.55 19.84
N ASP A 86 5.29 0.70 19.26
CA ASP A 86 5.10 0.77 17.80
C ASP A 86 6.07 1.79 17.19
N TYR A 87 7.06 1.30 16.44
CA TYR A 87 8.18 2.10 15.94
C TYR A 87 7.81 2.90 14.69
N TYR A 88 6.94 2.33 13.84
CA TYR A 88 6.53 2.94 12.56
C TYR A 88 5.18 3.66 12.65
N GLY A 89 4.42 3.46 13.73
CA GLY A 89 3.10 4.07 13.89
C GLY A 89 2.02 3.37 13.07
N GLU A 90 2.18 2.08 12.78
CA GLU A 90 1.26 1.26 11.97
C GLU A 90 -0.15 1.24 12.54
N LYS A 91 -0.29 1.38 13.86
CA LYS A 91 -1.59 1.34 14.55
C LYS A 91 -2.30 2.70 14.63
N ILE A 92 -1.75 3.75 14.02
CA ILE A 92 -2.31 5.10 14.08
C ILE A 92 -3.38 5.27 13.00
N GLY A 93 -4.65 5.05 13.37
CA GLY A 93 -5.81 5.33 12.51
C GLY A 93 -6.50 6.67 12.78
N SER A 94 -6.07 7.42 13.79
CA SER A 94 -6.73 8.68 14.20
C SER A 94 -5.81 9.63 14.95
N VAL A 95 -6.23 10.89 15.11
CA VAL A 95 -5.51 11.89 15.92
C VAL A 95 -5.42 11.47 17.39
N ALA A 96 -6.45 10.82 17.93
CA ALA A 96 -6.42 10.27 19.27
C ALA A 96 -5.37 9.14 19.40
N GLY A 97 -5.31 8.26 18.39
CA GLY A 97 -4.27 7.24 18.27
C GLY A 97 -2.87 7.84 18.22
N TYR A 98 -2.67 8.91 17.44
CA TYR A 98 -1.39 9.62 17.37
C TYR A 98 -0.97 10.22 18.72
N ARG A 99 -1.90 10.85 19.45
CA ARG A 99 -1.60 11.39 20.79
C ARG A 99 -1.23 10.30 21.79
N ARG A 100 -1.90 9.16 21.72
CA ARG A 100 -1.56 7.99 22.55
C ARG A 100 -0.17 7.47 22.20
N TRP A 101 0.11 7.30 20.91
CA TRP A 101 1.42 6.89 20.42
C TRP A 101 2.54 7.79 20.92
N LEU A 102 2.38 9.13 20.87
CA LEU A 102 3.36 10.07 21.42
C LEU A 102 3.61 9.87 22.93
N LYS A 103 2.58 9.54 23.71
CA LYS A 103 2.72 9.23 25.14
C LYS A 103 3.50 7.94 25.35
N ASP A 104 3.25 6.92 24.53
CA ASP A 104 3.95 5.63 24.60
C ASP A 104 5.45 5.81 24.27
N GLN A 105 5.78 6.60 23.25
CA GLN A 105 7.17 6.97 22.93
C GLN A 105 7.84 7.69 24.13
N ARG A 106 7.14 8.66 24.74
CA ARG A 106 7.67 9.39 25.91
C ARG A 106 7.85 8.48 27.12
N ALA A 107 6.90 7.58 27.39
CA ALA A 107 6.97 6.64 28.51
C ALA A 107 8.19 5.70 28.35
N PHE A 108 8.46 5.25 27.13
CA PHE A 108 9.65 4.45 26.83
C PHE A 108 10.95 5.23 27.06
N ASN A 109 11.03 6.49 26.59
CA ASN A 109 12.21 7.35 26.81
C ASN A 109 12.46 7.68 28.29
N LEU A 110 11.41 7.74 29.12
CA LEU A 110 11.53 7.91 30.57
C LEU A 110 12.11 6.66 31.23
N LYS A 111 11.65 5.47 30.84
CA LYS A 111 12.14 4.19 31.36
C LYS A 111 13.60 3.91 30.97
N THR A 112 14.03 4.39 29.81
CA THR A 112 15.39 4.20 29.28
C THR A 112 16.38 5.29 29.71
N GLY A 113 15.98 6.23 30.58
CA GLY A 113 16.85 7.25 31.15
C GLY A 113 17.26 8.41 30.22
N ARG A 114 16.94 8.33 28.92
CA ARG A 114 17.25 9.39 27.93
C ARG A 114 16.68 10.76 28.30
N TYR A 115 15.50 10.81 28.90
CA TYR A 115 14.88 12.07 29.33
C TYR A 115 15.70 12.81 30.42
N ARG A 116 16.49 12.09 31.24
CA ARG A 116 17.37 12.71 32.23
C ARG A 116 18.61 13.34 31.58
N ALA A 117 19.13 12.74 30.51
CA ALA A 117 20.30 13.25 29.80
C ALA A 117 20.03 14.55 29.03
N THR A 118 18.84 14.69 28.42
CA THR A 118 18.49 15.89 27.62
C THR A 118 18.18 17.13 28.46
N LYS A 119 17.90 16.97 29.76
CA LYS A 119 17.56 18.08 30.67
C LYS A 119 18.76 18.60 31.48
N ALA A 120 19.89 17.90 31.41
CA ALA A 120 21.13 18.20 32.13
C ALA A 120 22.16 18.96 31.26
N LEU A 121 21.79 19.32 30.03
CA LEU A 121 22.50 20.20 29.11
C LEU A 121 21.68 21.47 28.93
#